data_AF-D8EW43-F1
#
_entry.id   AF-D8EW43-F1
#
_cell.length_a   1.000
_cell.length_b   1.000
_cell.length_c   1.000
_cell.angle_alpha   90.00
_cell.angle_beta   90.00
_cell.angle_gamma   90.00
#
_symmetry.space_group_name_H-M   'P 1'
#
loop_
_entity.id
_entity.type
_entity.pdbx_description
1 polymer ?
#
loop_
_entity_poly.entity_id
_entity_poly.type
_entity_poly.pdbx_seq_one_letter_code
_entity_poly.pdbx_strand_id
1 'polypeptide(L)'
;MQLRYSIDLTIEEYNEQKAWEHAELDHCPFHPEGGCDLARHGTYPRKFPEYCLVPRWYCPSAHKTISLLPDFLASRFPGTLDEIEQAVNTAGSCKSQEEAAFVLRPEISLPSGLRWLRRRIQYVKEALTILAGLLVTECAPDLESFRNKFRTNRVLIKLREMGREYLPSMPPIVGFGPRSGKRYCHLGFSNN
;
A
#
# COMPACT_ATOMS: atom_id res chain seq x y z
N MET A 1 -1.98 12.60 3.78
CA MET A 1 -2.43 11.26 4.25
C MET A 1 -2.95 10.48 3.06
N GLN A 2 -2.84 9.14 3.06
CA GLN A 2 -3.49 8.29 2.06
C GLN A 2 -4.62 7.52 2.75
N LEU A 3 -5.76 7.42 2.08
CA LEU A 3 -6.89 6.58 2.47
C LEU A 3 -7.17 5.57 1.37
N ARG A 4 -7.91 4.52 1.71
CA ARG A 4 -8.33 3.50 0.75
C ARG A 4 -9.36 4.08 -0.21
N TYR A 5 -9.16 3.88 -1.51
CA TYR A 5 -10.21 4.00 -2.51
C TYR A 5 -10.62 2.60 -2.93
N SER A 6 -11.72 2.10 -2.37
CA SER A 6 -12.22 0.76 -2.64
C SER A 6 -12.91 0.76 -4.00
N ILE A 7 -12.21 0.25 -5.02
CA ILE A 7 -12.72 0.12 -6.38
C ILE A 7 -12.41 -1.27 -6.90
N ASP A 8 -13.33 -1.82 -7.69
CA ASP A 8 -13.18 -3.09 -8.38
C ASP A 8 -12.97 -2.82 -9.88
N LEU A 9 -11.85 -2.18 -10.19
CA LEU A 9 -11.42 -1.85 -11.55
C LEU A 9 -9.98 -2.30 -11.74
N THR A 10 -9.64 -2.72 -12.95
CA THR A 10 -8.23 -2.81 -13.37
C THR A 10 -7.63 -1.40 -13.53
N ILE A 11 -6.31 -1.32 -13.75
CA ILE A 11 -5.65 -0.02 -13.98
C ILE A 11 -6.16 0.59 -15.28
N GLU A 12 -6.34 -0.24 -16.30
CA GLU A 12 -6.81 0.11 -17.62
C GLU A 12 -8.24 0.66 -17.52
N GLU A 13 -9.15 -0.08 -16.89
CA GLU A 13 -10.53 0.37 -16.66
C GLU A 13 -10.59 1.66 -15.83
N TYR A 14 -9.76 1.77 -14.78
CA TYR A 14 -9.65 2.97 -13.96
C TYR A 14 -9.25 4.20 -14.79
N ASN A 15 -8.31 4.01 -15.73
CA ASN A 15 -7.80 5.05 -16.60
C ASN A 15 -8.81 5.43 -17.70
N GLU A 16 -9.39 4.44 -18.36
CA GLU A 16 -10.40 4.63 -19.42
C GLU A 16 -11.64 5.35 -18.90
N GLN A 17 -12.14 4.94 -17.74
CA GLN A 17 -13.32 5.52 -17.11
C GLN A 17 -13.00 6.83 -16.36
N LYS A 18 -11.73 7.22 -16.29
CA LYS A 18 -11.26 8.34 -15.47
C LYS A 18 -11.81 8.28 -14.05
N ALA A 19 -11.76 7.12 -13.41
CA ALA A 19 -12.44 6.87 -12.14
C ALA A 19 -11.98 7.76 -10.97
N TRP A 20 -10.88 8.51 -11.11
CA TRP A 20 -10.52 9.60 -10.19
C TRP A 20 -11.52 10.77 -10.22
N GLU A 21 -12.21 11.01 -11.34
CA GLU A 21 -13.19 12.08 -11.52
C GLU A 21 -14.43 11.84 -10.67
N HIS A 22 -14.80 10.58 -10.49
CA HIS A 22 -15.95 10.09 -9.74
C HIS A 22 -15.65 9.72 -8.28
N ALA A 23 -14.41 9.86 -7.84
CA ALA A 23 -14.04 9.56 -6.46
C ALA A 23 -14.66 10.58 -5.49
N GLU A 24 -15.26 10.09 -4.41
CA GLU A 24 -15.94 10.88 -3.38
C GLU A 24 -15.30 10.66 -2.00
N LEU A 25 -15.36 11.70 -1.16
CA LEU A 25 -14.92 11.66 0.23
C LEU A 25 -15.94 12.41 1.09
N ASP A 26 -16.86 11.65 1.68
CA ASP A 26 -18.04 12.20 2.37
C ASP A 26 -17.69 12.99 3.63
N HIS A 27 -16.68 12.54 4.37
CA HIS A 27 -16.28 13.15 5.64
C HIS A 27 -14.78 13.38 5.71
N CYS A 28 -14.41 14.43 6.42
CA CYS A 28 -13.02 14.71 6.68
C CYS A 28 -12.49 13.71 7.71
N PRO A 29 -11.42 12.95 7.41
CA PRO A 29 -10.86 12.00 8.36
C PRO A 29 -10.21 12.68 9.59
N PHE A 30 -10.05 14.00 9.57
CA PHE A 30 -9.56 14.79 10.71
C PHE A 30 -10.69 15.40 11.54
N HIS A 31 -11.88 15.55 10.96
CA HIS A 31 -13.07 16.12 11.61
C HIS A 31 -14.30 15.29 11.19
N PRO A 32 -14.48 14.08 11.76
CA PRO A 32 -15.55 13.16 11.34
C PRO A 32 -16.95 13.75 11.54
N GLU A 33 -17.14 14.52 12.60
CA GLU A 33 -18.39 15.24 12.92
C GLU A 33 -18.62 16.49 12.04
N GLY A 34 -17.73 16.76 11.08
CA GLY A 34 -17.77 17.96 10.24
C GLY A 34 -17.15 19.19 10.90
N GLY A 35 -17.57 20.38 10.44
CA GLY A 35 -17.02 21.66 10.91
C GLY A 35 -15.70 22.07 10.26
N CYS A 36 -15.31 21.44 9.15
CA CYS A 36 -14.18 21.86 8.35
C CYS A 36 -14.57 22.03 6.88
N ASP A 37 -13.88 22.93 6.18
CA ASP A 37 -14.10 23.21 4.76
C ASP A 37 -13.36 22.19 3.86
N LEU A 38 -13.61 20.89 4.08
CA LEU A 38 -13.01 19.84 3.25
C LEU A 38 -13.38 20.08 1.79
N ALA A 39 -12.36 20.19 0.93
CA ALA A 39 -12.56 20.47 -0.48
C ALA A 39 -11.72 19.57 -1.36
N ARG A 40 -12.20 19.29 -2.56
CA ARG A 40 -11.43 18.60 -3.59
C ARG A 40 -10.20 19.45 -3.98
N HIS A 41 -9.06 18.79 -4.12
CA HIS A 41 -7.74 19.40 -4.34
C HIS A 41 -7.02 18.78 -5.55
N GLY A 42 -7.79 18.55 -6.61
CA GLY A 42 -7.33 17.97 -7.87
C GLY A 42 -6.79 16.56 -7.73
N THR A 43 -5.80 16.23 -8.54
CA THR A 43 -5.17 14.91 -8.62
C THR A 43 -3.64 15.04 -8.55
N TYR A 44 -2.94 13.91 -8.40
CA TYR A 44 -1.52 13.83 -8.72
C TYR A 44 -1.23 12.55 -9.51
N PRO A 45 -0.21 12.57 -10.40
CA PRO A 45 0.12 11.41 -11.19
C PRO A 45 0.99 10.42 -10.41
N ARG A 46 0.72 9.13 -10.61
CA ARG A 46 1.61 8.02 -10.32
C ARG A 46 2.22 7.56 -11.63
N LYS A 47 3.56 7.59 -11.68
CA LYS A 47 4.33 7.38 -12.91
C LYS A 47 4.57 5.90 -13.27
N PHE A 48 4.21 4.95 -12.40
CA PHE A 48 4.50 3.52 -12.59
C PHE A 48 3.39 2.65 -11.96
N PRO A 49 2.88 1.60 -12.65
CA PRO A 49 3.34 1.12 -13.98
C PRO A 49 2.87 1.95 -15.17
N GLU A 50 1.63 2.44 -15.14
CA GLU A 50 1.08 3.37 -16.11
C GLU A 50 0.78 4.72 -15.44
N TYR A 51 0.65 5.78 -16.24
CA TYR A 51 0.22 7.08 -15.75
C TYR A 51 -1.20 6.96 -15.17
N CYS A 52 -1.29 6.94 -13.84
CA CYS A 52 -2.57 6.86 -13.12
C CYS A 52 -2.73 8.09 -12.24
N LEU A 53 -3.86 8.78 -12.36
CA LEU A 53 -4.19 9.92 -11.52
C LEU A 53 -4.82 9.47 -10.21
N VAL A 54 -4.33 10.00 -9.10
CA VAL A 54 -4.86 9.74 -7.76
C VAL A 54 -5.57 11.00 -7.26
N PRO A 55 -6.87 10.94 -6.92
CA PRO A 55 -7.65 12.09 -6.49
C PRO A 55 -7.27 12.54 -5.08
N ARG A 56 -7.37 13.84 -4.83
CA ARG A 56 -6.97 14.50 -3.59
C ARG A 56 -8.05 15.41 -3.05
N TRP A 57 -8.04 15.53 -1.73
CA TRP A 57 -8.78 16.52 -0.97
C TRP A 57 -7.82 17.28 -0.08
N TYR A 58 -8.24 18.45 0.36
CA TYR A 58 -7.52 19.28 1.31
C TYR A 58 -8.48 19.67 2.42
N CYS A 59 -8.04 19.50 3.66
CA CYS A 59 -8.73 20.03 4.83
C CYS A 59 -7.99 21.30 5.28
N PRO A 60 -8.59 22.49 5.13
CA PRO A 60 -7.99 23.76 5.55
C PRO A 60 -7.72 23.78 7.06
N SER A 61 -8.68 23.38 7.89
CA SER A 61 -8.54 23.41 9.35
C SER A 61 -7.39 22.53 9.85
N ALA A 62 -7.16 21.37 9.23
CA ALA A 62 -6.05 20.49 9.58
C ALA A 62 -4.74 20.80 8.83
N HIS A 63 -4.77 21.71 7.86
CA HIS A 63 -3.69 21.99 6.91
C HIS A 63 -3.08 20.73 6.28
N LYS A 64 -3.93 19.77 5.87
CA LYS A 64 -3.50 18.45 5.40
C LYS A 64 -4.20 18.03 4.12
N THR A 65 -3.42 17.52 3.18
CA THR A 65 -3.92 16.84 1.97
C THR A 65 -4.27 15.39 2.28
N ILE A 66 -5.40 14.93 1.77
CA ILE A 66 -5.86 13.55 1.78
C ILE A 66 -5.81 13.05 0.33
N SER A 67 -5.41 11.80 0.11
CA SER A 67 -5.41 11.17 -1.21
C SER A 67 -6.11 9.83 -1.13
N LEU A 68 -7.09 9.58 -1.99
CA LEU A 68 -7.77 8.29 -2.06
C LEU A 68 -6.99 7.39 -3.01
N LEU A 69 -6.27 6.40 -2.47
CA LEU A 69 -5.42 5.51 -3.23
C LEU A 69 -6.21 4.27 -3.68
N PRO A 70 -6.35 4.03 -5.01
CA PRO A 70 -6.90 2.79 -5.55
C PRO A 70 -6.31 1.53 -4.93
N ASP A 71 -7.16 0.52 -4.72
CA ASP A 71 -6.76 -0.73 -4.08
C ASP A 71 -5.67 -1.49 -4.83
N PHE A 72 -5.56 -1.35 -6.15
CA PHE A 72 -4.49 -1.96 -6.90
C PHE A 72 -3.12 -1.28 -6.68
N LEU A 73 -3.04 -0.01 -6.24
CA LEU A 73 -1.76 0.70 -6.09
C LEU A 73 -1.05 0.41 -4.76
N ALA A 74 0.28 0.31 -4.79
CA ALA A 74 1.06 0.20 -3.57
C ALA A 74 1.14 1.53 -2.81
N SER A 75 0.92 1.52 -1.49
CA SER A 75 1.06 2.72 -0.67
C SER A 75 2.53 3.11 -0.48
N ARG A 76 2.89 4.38 -0.71
CA ARG A 76 4.26 4.96 -0.60
C ARG A 76 5.37 4.27 -1.41
N PHE A 77 5.00 3.39 -2.34
CA PHE A 77 5.88 2.70 -3.27
C PHE A 77 5.38 2.93 -4.71
N PRO A 78 6.28 2.97 -5.70
CA PRO A 78 5.87 2.87 -7.10
C PRO A 78 5.39 1.45 -7.39
N GLY A 79 4.42 1.33 -8.30
CA GLY A 79 3.86 0.07 -8.72
C GLY A 79 2.55 -0.32 -8.05
N THR A 80 2.03 -1.47 -8.46
CA THR A 80 0.82 -2.10 -7.92
C THR A 80 1.13 -3.05 -6.78
N LEU A 81 0.08 -3.48 -6.07
CA LEU A 81 0.18 -4.58 -5.13
C LEU A 81 0.56 -5.89 -5.82
N ASP A 82 0.01 -6.18 -7.00
CA ASP A 82 0.33 -7.40 -7.76
C ASP A 82 1.80 -7.42 -8.21
N GLU A 83 2.34 -6.30 -8.69
CA GLU A 83 3.76 -6.19 -9.07
C GLU A 83 4.70 -6.40 -7.88
N ILE A 84 4.31 -5.90 -6.70
CA ILE A 84 5.08 -6.11 -5.48
C ILE A 84 5.01 -7.58 -5.06
N GLU A 85 3.82 -8.18 -5.11
CA GLU A 85 3.66 -9.60 -4.82
C GLU A 85 4.52 -10.46 -5.76
N GLN A 86 4.49 -10.15 -7.06
CA GLN A 86 5.32 -10.81 -8.05
C GLN A 86 6.81 -10.63 -7.79
N ALA A 87 7.26 -9.43 -7.39
CA ALA A 87 8.66 -9.21 -7.03
C ALA A 87 9.09 -10.07 -5.82
N VAL A 88 8.22 -10.27 -4.84
CA VAL A 88 8.48 -11.14 -3.69
C VAL A 88 8.49 -12.61 -4.11
N ASN A 89 7.57 -13.04 -4.96
CA ASN A 89 7.56 -14.40 -5.51
C ASN A 89 8.84 -14.70 -6.29
N THR A 90 9.25 -13.82 -7.20
CA THR A 90 10.51 -13.96 -7.96
C THR A 90 11.71 -14.11 -7.04
N ALA A 91 11.76 -13.34 -5.94
CA ALA A 91 12.82 -13.47 -4.96
C ALA A 91 12.83 -14.81 -4.22
N GLY A 92 11.66 -15.44 -4.03
CA GLY A 92 11.54 -16.78 -3.46
C GLY A 92 11.94 -17.90 -4.44
N SER A 93 11.79 -17.67 -5.75
CA SER A 93 12.12 -18.65 -6.79
C SER A 93 13.58 -18.60 -7.27
N CYS A 94 14.29 -17.49 -7.09
CA CYS A 94 15.69 -17.35 -7.44
C CYS A 94 16.62 -17.98 -6.39
N LYS A 95 17.86 -18.31 -6.78
CA LYS A 95 18.87 -18.89 -5.87
C LYS A 95 19.38 -17.88 -4.85
N SER A 96 19.30 -16.58 -5.18
CA SER A 96 19.72 -15.48 -4.31
C SER A 96 18.91 -14.21 -4.57
N GLN A 97 18.94 -13.29 -3.61
CA GLN A 97 18.33 -11.97 -3.79
C GLN A 97 19.08 -11.13 -4.83
N GLU A 98 20.38 -11.37 -5.02
CA GLU A 98 21.22 -10.75 -6.04
C GLU A 98 20.72 -11.13 -7.44
N GLU A 99 20.47 -12.42 -7.67
CA GLU A 99 19.90 -12.92 -8.92
C GLU A 99 18.51 -12.35 -9.16
N ALA A 100 17.63 -12.38 -8.16
CA ALA A 100 16.29 -11.81 -8.26
C ALA A 100 16.32 -10.30 -8.55
N ALA A 101 17.23 -9.55 -7.90
CA ALA A 101 17.38 -8.12 -8.13
C ALA A 101 17.86 -7.83 -9.57
N PHE A 102 18.77 -8.65 -10.10
CA PHE A 102 19.23 -8.54 -11.48
C PHE A 102 18.12 -8.85 -12.48
N VAL A 103 17.32 -9.90 -12.25
CA VAL A 103 16.17 -10.27 -13.10
C VAL A 103 15.09 -9.19 -13.08
N LEU A 104 14.75 -8.67 -11.90
CA LEU A 104 13.63 -7.74 -11.74
C LEU A 104 13.98 -6.31 -12.17
N ARG A 105 15.24 -5.89 -12.02
CA ARG A 105 15.67 -4.50 -12.24
C ARG A 105 17.04 -4.44 -12.94
N PRO A 106 17.18 -4.99 -14.17
CA PRO A 106 18.46 -5.04 -14.88
C PRO A 106 18.99 -3.65 -15.29
N GLU A 107 18.12 -2.64 -15.33
CA GLU A 107 18.43 -1.29 -15.79
C GLU A 107 19.07 -0.39 -14.72
N ILE A 108 19.24 -0.88 -13.49
CA ILE A 108 19.91 -0.18 -12.39
C ILE A 108 21.04 -1.02 -11.81
N SER A 109 21.96 -0.36 -11.09
CA SER A 109 23.06 -1.07 -10.44
C SER A 109 22.58 -2.11 -9.42
N LEU A 110 23.28 -3.25 -9.33
CA LEU A 110 22.94 -4.34 -8.40
C LEU A 110 22.72 -3.88 -6.95
N PRO A 111 23.56 -3.00 -6.35
CA PRO A 111 23.28 -2.49 -5.00
C PRO A 111 21.95 -1.73 -4.90
N SER A 112 21.56 -1.02 -5.96
CA SER A 112 20.28 -0.29 -6.02
C SER A 112 19.09 -1.24 -6.20
N GLY A 113 19.23 -2.26 -7.06
CA GLY A 113 18.26 -3.33 -7.23
C GLY A 113 18.01 -4.10 -5.94
N LEU A 114 19.07 -4.50 -5.23
CA LEU A 114 18.99 -5.16 -3.93
C LEU A 114 18.26 -4.31 -2.89
N ARG A 115 18.58 -3.02 -2.77
CA ARG A 115 17.86 -2.11 -1.85
C ARG A 115 16.38 -1.99 -2.22
N TRP A 116 16.07 -1.92 -3.50
CA TRP A 116 14.70 -1.85 -4.01
C TRP A 116 13.90 -3.12 -3.67
N LEU A 117 14.52 -4.30 -3.81
CA LEU A 117 13.91 -5.60 -3.57
C LEU A 117 13.75 -5.87 -2.07
N ARG A 118 14.82 -5.70 -1.29
CA ARG A 118 14.81 -5.93 0.17
C ARG A 118 13.76 -5.08 0.88
N ARG A 119 13.55 -3.84 0.44
CA ARG A 119 12.48 -2.99 1.00
C ARG A 119 11.10 -3.59 0.75
N ARG A 120 10.82 -4.10 -0.46
CA ARG A 120 9.52 -4.74 -0.77
C ARG A 120 9.30 -5.98 0.07
N ILE A 121 10.28 -6.88 0.10
CA ILE A 121 10.24 -8.10 0.91
C ILE A 121 9.98 -7.76 2.38
N GLN A 122 10.70 -6.79 2.94
CA GLN A 122 10.55 -6.40 4.34
C GLN A 122 9.14 -5.90 4.66
N TYR A 123 8.59 -4.96 3.88
CA TYR A 123 7.26 -4.42 4.15
C TYR A 123 6.13 -5.44 3.91
N VAL A 124 6.29 -6.34 2.92
CA VAL A 124 5.36 -7.46 2.71
C VAL A 124 5.40 -8.42 3.88
N LYS A 125 6.59 -8.84 4.33
CA LYS A 125 6.74 -9.71 5.51
C LYS A 125 6.13 -9.09 6.76
N GLU A 126 6.37 -7.81 7.00
CA GLU A 126 5.75 -7.08 8.11
C GLU A 126 4.22 -7.08 8.00
N ALA A 127 3.66 -6.80 6.82
CA ALA A 127 2.21 -6.79 6.60
C ALA A 127 1.58 -8.17 6.83
N LEU A 128 2.19 -9.22 6.30
CA LEU A 128 1.75 -10.60 6.48
C LEU A 128 1.79 -11.02 7.95
N THR A 129 2.87 -10.67 8.66
CA THR A 129 3.01 -10.98 10.09
C THR A 129 1.92 -10.31 10.92
N ILE A 130 1.67 -9.02 10.68
CA ILE A 130 0.65 -8.28 11.41
C ILE A 130 -0.74 -8.82 11.10
N LEU A 131 -1.07 -9.08 9.84
CA LEU A 131 -2.39 -9.56 9.46
C LEU A 131 -2.63 -11.01 9.84
N ALA A 132 -1.60 -11.86 9.87
CA ALA A 132 -1.71 -13.21 10.41
C ALA A 132 -2.18 -13.19 11.87
N GLY A 133 -1.61 -12.29 12.67
CA GLY A 133 -2.00 -12.09 14.06
C GLY A 133 -3.38 -11.43 14.22
N LEU A 134 -3.64 -10.34 13.49
CA LEU A 134 -4.91 -9.60 13.59
C LEU A 134 -6.12 -10.40 13.11
N LEU A 135 -5.95 -11.20 12.06
CA LEU A 135 -7.03 -11.99 11.48
C LEU A 135 -7.09 -13.42 12.05
N VAL A 136 -6.20 -13.76 12.99
CA VAL A 136 -6.08 -15.09 13.62
C VAL A 136 -6.10 -16.18 12.55
N THR A 137 -5.23 -16.05 11.54
CA THR A 137 -5.31 -16.90 10.35
C THR A 137 -4.87 -18.33 10.57
N GLU A 138 -4.11 -18.58 11.66
CA GLU A 138 -3.46 -19.86 11.98
C GLU A 138 -2.56 -20.38 10.84
N CYS A 139 -2.11 -19.49 9.94
CA CYS A 139 -1.20 -19.83 8.85
C CYS A 139 0.11 -19.07 8.99
N ALA A 140 1.18 -19.59 8.38
CA ALA A 140 2.46 -18.91 8.39
C ALA A 140 2.36 -17.55 7.65
N PRO A 141 3.13 -16.52 8.09
CA PRO A 141 3.09 -15.18 7.54
C PRO A 141 3.89 -15.06 6.22
N ASP A 142 3.55 -15.89 5.25
CA ASP A 142 4.11 -15.93 3.91
C ASP A 142 3.00 -15.90 2.84
N LEU A 143 3.36 -15.57 1.60
CA LEU A 143 2.37 -15.41 0.53
C LEU A 143 1.65 -16.72 0.19
N GLU A 144 2.33 -17.85 0.18
CA GLU A 144 1.75 -19.14 -0.22
C GLU A 144 0.71 -19.63 0.78
N SER A 145 1.03 -19.59 2.08
CA SER A 145 0.11 -19.89 3.18
C SER A 145 -1.16 -19.04 3.08
N PHE A 146 -1.01 -17.74 2.78
CA PHE A 146 -2.14 -16.84 2.60
C PHE A 146 -2.96 -17.12 1.33
N ARG A 147 -2.31 -17.47 0.20
CA ARG A 147 -3.02 -17.91 -1.02
C ARG A 147 -3.92 -19.10 -0.73
N ASN A 148 -3.38 -20.10 -0.04
CA ASN A 148 -4.10 -21.31 0.30
C ASN A 148 -5.25 -21.03 1.28
N LYS A 149 -5.00 -20.24 2.34
CA LYS A 149 -6.01 -19.88 3.35
C LYS A 149 -7.19 -19.10 2.75
N PHE A 150 -6.90 -18.11 1.89
CA PHE A 150 -7.91 -17.19 1.36
C PHE A 150 -8.37 -17.51 -0.06
N ARG A 151 -7.87 -18.59 -0.67
CA ARG A 151 -8.19 -19.04 -2.03
C ARG A 151 -8.10 -17.91 -3.06
N THR A 152 -6.99 -17.17 -3.02
CA THR A 152 -6.75 -16.02 -3.89
C THR A 152 -5.34 -16.05 -4.47
N ASN A 153 -5.21 -15.55 -5.69
CA ASN A 153 -3.91 -15.32 -6.33
C ASN A 153 -3.42 -13.86 -6.16
N ARG A 154 -4.23 -12.98 -5.56
CA ARG A 154 -3.94 -11.57 -5.30
C ARG A 154 -3.94 -11.30 -3.80
N VAL A 155 -2.96 -11.88 -3.09
CA VAL A 155 -2.90 -11.90 -1.62
C VAL A 155 -2.87 -10.49 -1.07
N LEU A 156 -2.00 -9.62 -1.59
CA LEU A 156 -1.83 -8.28 -1.02
C LEU A 156 -3.08 -7.41 -1.15
N ILE A 157 -3.84 -7.55 -2.24
CA ILE A 157 -5.12 -6.85 -2.43
C ILE A 157 -6.16 -7.39 -1.47
N LYS A 158 -6.28 -8.73 -1.38
CA LYS A 158 -7.21 -9.35 -0.44
C LYS A 158 -6.93 -8.93 1.00
N LEU A 159 -5.65 -8.82 1.34
CA LEU A 159 -5.22 -8.39 2.67
C LEU A 159 -5.50 -6.92 2.95
N ARG A 160 -5.40 -6.05 1.95
CA ARG A 160 -5.83 -4.65 2.11
C ARG A 160 -7.33 -4.57 2.38
N GLU A 161 -8.13 -5.37 1.67
CA GLU A 161 -9.57 -5.44 1.86
C GLU A 161 -9.93 -5.95 3.27
N MET A 162 -9.35 -7.08 3.69
CA MET A 162 -9.60 -7.67 5.01
C MET A 162 -9.10 -6.80 6.15
N GLY A 163 -7.97 -6.12 5.96
CA GLY A 163 -7.35 -5.24 6.95
C GLY A 163 -7.89 -3.80 6.94
N ARG A 164 -9.04 -3.52 6.29
CA ARG A 164 -9.53 -2.16 6.00
C ARG A 164 -9.53 -1.22 7.22
N GLU A 165 -9.91 -1.73 8.39
CA GLU A 165 -10.00 -0.96 9.65
C GLU A 165 -8.61 -0.63 10.22
N TYR A 166 -7.61 -1.44 9.90
CA TYR A 166 -6.25 -1.32 10.43
C TYR A 166 -5.29 -0.61 9.46
N LEU A 167 -5.71 -0.34 8.22
CA LEU A 167 -4.84 0.26 7.18
C LEU A 167 -4.08 1.53 7.62
N PRO A 168 -4.65 2.46 8.41
CA PRO A 168 -3.92 3.62 8.88
C PRO A 168 -2.70 3.30 9.76
N SER A 169 -2.73 2.18 10.48
CA SER A 169 -1.66 1.72 11.39
C SER A 169 -0.71 0.72 10.72
N MET A 170 -1.15 0.11 9.62
CA MET A 170 -0.40 -0.91 8.89
C MET A 170 0.83 -0.36 8.13
N PRO A 171 1.86 -1.19 7.91
CA PRO A 171 2.99 -0.84 7.05
C PRO A 171 2.59 -0.30 5.68
N PRO A 172 3.43 0.56 5.06
CA PRO A 172 3.39 0.86 3.64
C PRO A 172 3.32 -0.40 2.76
N ILE A 173 3.05 -0.22 1.45
CA ILE A 173 2.61 -1.27 0.53
C ILE A 173 1.15 -1.61 0.78
N VAL A 174 0.81 -2.41 1.79
CA VAL A 174 -0.57 -2.84 2.05
C VAL A 174 -1.37 -1.73 2.74
N GLY A 175 -0.82 -1.14 3.80
CA GLY A 175 -1.43 -0.07 4.59
C GLY A 175 -0.93 1.34 4.26
N PHE A 176 -1.47 2.33 4.96
CA PHE A 176 -1.19 3.76 4.77
C PHE A 176 -0.36 4.39 5.90
N GLY A 177 0.00 3.58 6.89
CA GLY A 177 0.79 4.00 8.04
C GLY A 177 2.20 4.49 7.70
N PRO A 178 2.91 5.01 8.72
CA PRO A 178 4.26 5.52 8.54
C PRO A 178 5.25 4.41 8.11
N ARG A 179 6.42 4.80 7.61
CA ARG A 179 7.54 3.83 7.42
C ARG A 179 7.98 3.26 8.77
N SER A 180 8.51 2.04 8.79
CA SER A 180 8.82 1.28 10.04
C SER A 180 9.59 2.09 11.09
N GLY A 181 10.62 2.83 10.69
CA GLY A 181 11.39 3.69 11.59
C GLY A 181 10.65 4.88 12.21
N LYS A 182 9.39 5.15 11.82
CA LYS A 182 8.50 6.13 12.46
C LYS A 182 7.23 5.51 13.06
N ARG A 183 6.97 4.20 12.83
CA ARG A 183 5.77 3.50 13.32
C ARG A 183 5.84 3.21 14.82
N TYR A 184 7.02 2.89 15.33
CA TYR A 184 7.22 2.54 16.74
C TYR A 184 7.71 3.71 17.61
N CYS A 185 7.92 4.89 17.04
CA CYS A 185 8.41 6.08 17.77
C CYS A 185 7.33 6.80 18.61
N HIS A 186 6.09 6.30 18.63
CA HIS A 186 5.01 6.85 19.47
C HIS A 186 4.84 6.12 20.80
N LEU A 187 5.64 5.08 21.09
CA LEU A 187 5.87 4.68 22.47
C LEU A 187 6.86 5.70 23.07
N GLY A 188 6.32 6.84 23.49
CA GLY A 188 7.04 7.72 24.40
C GLY A 188 7.41 6.89 25.62
N PHE A 189 8.71 6.66 25.81
CA PHE A 189 9.20 6.44 27.16
C PHE A 189 8.82 7.69 27.95
N SER A 190 7.79 7.59 28.79
CA SER A 190 7.68 8.47 29.95
C SER A 190 8.94 8.22 30.77
N ASN A 191 9.94 9.08 30.58
CA ASN A 191 10.99 9.26 31.56
C ASN A 191 10.47 10.27 32.58
N ASN A 192 10.33 9.77 33.81
CA ASN A 192 9.99 10.42 35.08
C ASN A 192 8.49 10.67 35.34
#